data_AF-A0A1A6H2B2-F1
#
_entry.id   AF-A0A1A6H2B2-F1
#
_cell.length_a   1.000
_cell.length_b   1.000
_cell.length_c   1.000
_cell.angle_alpha   90.00
_cell.angle_beta   90.00
_cell.angle_gamma   90.00
#
_symmetry.space_group_name_H-M   'P 1'
#
loop_
_entity.id
_entity.type
_entity.pdbx_description
1 polymer ?
#
loop_
_entity_poly.entity_id
_entity_poly.type
_entity_poly.pdbx_seq_one_letter_code
_entity_poly.pdbx_strand_id
1 'polypeptide(L)'
;MGRKTWFSIPEKNRPLKDRINIVLSRELKEPPQGAHFLAKSLDDALKLIEQPELANKVDMVWIVGGSSVYKEAMNQPGHLRLFVTRIMQEFESDTFFPEIDLEKYKLLPEYPGVLSEIQEEKGIKYKF
;
A
#
# COMPACT_ATOMS: atom_id res chain seq x y z
N MET A 1 -5.21 0.57 -3.49
CA MET A 1 -4.92 -0.88 -3.24
C MET A 1 -5.48 -1.72 -4.38
N GLY A 2 -4.94 -2.91 -4.63
CA GLY A 2 -5.47 -3.84 -5.65
C GLY A 2 -6.78 -4.52 -5.22
N ARG A 3 -7.57 -5.00 -6.19
CA ARG A 3 -8.85 -5.70 -5.95
C ARG A 3 -8.75 -6.83 -4.91
N LYS A 4 -7.76 -7.73 -5.03
CA LYS A 4 -7.61 -8.85 -4.09
C LYS A 4 -7.35 -8.36 -2.67
N THR A 5 -6.52 -7.33 -2.50
CA THR A 5 -6.26 -6.68 -1.21
C THR A 5 -7.52 -6.05 -0.62
N TRP A 6 -8.37 -5.42 -1.42
CA TRP A 6 -9.66 -4.91 -0.94
C TRP A 6 -10.54 -6.02 -0.37
N PHE A 7 -10.63 -7.16 -1.06
CA PHE A 7 -11.46 -8.29 -0.61
C PHE A 7 -10.84 -9.12 0.51
N SER A 8 -9.53 -8.99 0.77
CA SER A 8 -8.89 -9.63 1.94
C SER A 8 -9.10 -8.86 3.25
N ILE A 9 -9.50 -7.59 3.18
CA ILE A 9 -9.84 -6.80 4.38
C ILE A 9 -11.23 -7.24 4.88
N PRO A 10 -11.39 -7.61 6.17
CA PRO A 10 -12.70 -7.95 6.73
C PRO A 10 -13.72 -6.84 6.49
N GLU A 11 -14.96 -7.20 6.15
CA GLU A 11 -15.98 -6.22 5.75
C GLU A 11 -16.23 -5.13 6.81
N LYS A 12 -16.23 -5.48 8.09
CA LYS A 12 -16.34 -4.54 9.22
C LYS A 12 -15.23 -3.48 9.28
N ASN A 13 -14.11 -3.72 8.58
CA ASN A 13 -12.96 -2.84 8.48
C ASN A 13 -12.88 -2.12 7.11
N ARG A 14 -13.91 -2.24 6.26
CA ARG A 14 -14.03 -1.54 4.97
C ARG A 14 -15.08 -0.42 5.04
N PRO A 15 -14.81 0.75 4.44
CA PRO A 15 -13.50 1.21 4.00
C PRO A 15 -12.53 1.33 5.19
N LEU A 16 -11.23 1.40 4.89
CA LEU A 16 -10.26 1.75 5.91
C LEU A 16 -10.61 3.14 6.48
N LYS A 17 -10.97 3.20 7.76
CA LYS A 17 -11.48 4.40 8.43
C LYS A 17 -10.53 5.59 8.29
N ASP A 18 -11.11 6.78 8.19
CA ASP A 18 -10.46 8.10 8.14
C ASP A 18 -9.50 8.27 6.95
N ARG A 19 -9.72 7.49 5.88
CA ARG A 19 -8.93 7.49 4.65
C ARG A 19 -9.81 7.41 3.41
N ILE A 20 -9.38 8.09 2.35
CA ILE A 20 -9.94 7.87 1.01
C ILE A 20 -9.41 6.54 0.48
N ASN A 21 -10.31 5.66 0.07
CA ASN A 21 -9.99 4.30 -0.37
C ASN A 21 -10.21 4.18 -1.89
N ILE A 22 -9.11 4.02 -2.62
CA ILE A 22 -9.12 3.79 -4.08
C ILE A 22 -8.76 2.32 -4.35
N VAL A 23 -9.65 1.61 -5.05
CA VAL A 23 -9.44 0.23 -5.48
C VAL A 23 -8.98 0.20 -6.95
N LEU A 24 -7.96 -0.61 -7.23
CA LEU A 24 -7.47 -0.83 -8.59
C LEU A 24 -8.06 -2.13 -9.15
N SER A 25 -8.78 -2.02 -10.27
CA SER A 25 -9.29 -3.18 -11.02
C SER A 25 -9.53 -2.83 -12.48
N ARG A 26 -9.16 -3.75 -13.38
CA ARG A 26 -9.48 -3.67 -14.81
C ARG A 26 -10.83 -4.29 -15.17
N GLU A 27 -11.40 -5.10 -14.27
CA GLU A 27 -12.62 -5.88 -14.50
C GLU A 27 -13.86 -5.22 -13.90
N LEU A 28 -13.72 -4.57 -12.75
CA LEU A 28 -14.85 -3.88 -12.11
C LEU A 28 -15.25 -2.65 -12.94
N LYS A 29 -16.55 -2.39 -12.99
CA LYS A 29 -17.13 -1.22 -13.66
C LYS A 29 -17.45 -0.08 -12.69
N GLU A 30 -17.63 -0.43 -11.41
CA GLU A 30 -17.97 0.49 -10.33
C GLU A 30 -17.11 0.16 -9.10
N PRO A 31 -16.86 1.14 -8.21
CA PRO A 31 -16.18 0.88 -6.94
C PRO A 31 -16.91 -0.23 -6.17
N PRO A 32 -16.19 -1.23 -5.62
CA PRO A 32 -16.83 -2.24 -4.79
C PRO A 32 -17.46 -1.56 -3.56
N GLN A 33 -18.53 -2.15 -3.02
CA GLN A 33 -19.30 -1.58 -1.91
C GLN A 33 -18.40 -1.07 -0.77
N GLY A 34 -18.54 0.21 -0.42
CA GLY A 34 -17.78 0.89 0.63
C GLY A 34 -16.48 1.54 0.16
N ALA A 35 -15.95 1.22 -1.03
CA ALA A 35 -14.83 1.94 -1.60
C ALA A 35 -15.28 3.32 -2.11
N HIS A 36 -14.40 4.32 -2.02
CA HIS A 36 -14.71 5.68 -2.46
C HIS A 36 -14.51 5.84 -3.96
N PHE A 37 -13.46 5.24 -4.52
CA PHE A 37 -13.12 5.34 -5.93
C PHE A 37 -12.62 4.02 -6.52
N LEU A 38 -12.73 3.92 -7.85
CA LEU A 38 -12.20 2.84 -8.68
C LEU A 38 -11.29 3.44 -9.75
N ALA A 39 -10.13 2.84 -9.97
CA ALA A 39 -9.25 3.17 -11.09
C ALA A 39 -8.75 1.89 -11.79
N LYS A 40 -8.42 1.99 -13.08
CA LYS A 40 -8.02 0.83 -13.91
C LYS A 40 -6.51 0.55 -13.86
N SER A 41 -5.71 1.53 -13.44
CA SER A 41 -4.26 1.48 -13.29
C SER A 41 -3.81 2.36 -12.11
N LEU A 42 -2.55 2.24 -11.71
CA LEU A 42 -1.98 3.17 -10.72
C LEU A 42 -1.92 4.59 -11.29
N ASP A 43 -1.55 4.75 -12.56
CA ASP A 43 -1.49 6.07 -13.22
C ASP A 43 -2.86 6.77 -13.23
N ASP A 44 -3.95 6.03 -13.49
CA ASP A 44 -5.29 6.60 -13.44
C ASP A 44 -5.66 7.05 -12.03
N ALA A 45 -5.25 6.30 -11.00
CA ALA A 45 -5.45 6.69 -9.60
C ALA A 45 -4.63 7.94 -9.22
N LEU A 46 -3.39 8.04 -9.69
CA LEU A 46 -2.53 9.21 -9.48
C LEU A 46 -3.10 10.45 -10.20
N LYS A 47 -3.60 10.31 -11.43
CA LYS A 47 -4.31 11.40 -12.12
C LYS A 47 -5.59 11.81 -11.41
N LEU A 48 -6.31 10.87 -10.81
CA LEU A 48 -7.56 11.12 -10.09
C LEU A 48 -7.33 11.96 -8.83
N ILE A 49 -6.27 11.69 -8.06
CA ILE A 49 -5.96 12.47 -6.84
C ILE A 49 -5.52 13.91 -7.15
N GLU A 50 -5.01 14.16 -8.36
CA GLU A 50 -4.66 15.50 -8.84
C GLU A 50 -5.88 16.29 -9.35
N GLN A 51 -7.04 15.65 -9.54
CA GLN A 51 -8.25 16.35 -9.99
C GLN A 51 -8.82 17.26 -8.88
N PRO A 52 -9.51 18.36 -9.23
CA PRO A 52 -10.07 19.32 -8.26
C PRO A 52 -10.93 18.70 -7.15
N GLU A 53 -11.60 17.57 -7.43
CA GLU A 53 -12.43 16.85 -6.45
C GLU A 53 -11.63 16.32 -5.25
N LEU A 54 -10.36 15.93 -5.48
CA LEU A 54 -9.48 15.28 -4.51
C LEU A 54 -8.22 16.08 -4.17
N ALA A 55 -7.76 16.96 -5.05
CA ALA A 55 -6.49 17.68 -4.90
C ALA A 55 -6.36 18.44 -3.57
N ASN A 56 -7.48 18.96 -3.04
CA ASN A 56 -7.51 19.70 -1.76
C ASN A 56 -7.92 18.83 -0.55
N LYS A 57 -8.09 17.52 -0.73
CA LYS A 57 -8.52 16.57 0.32
C LYS A 57 -7.49 15.50 0.63
N VAL A 58 -6.53 15.30 -0.27
CA VAL A 58 -5.50 14.26 -0.15
C VAL A 58 -4.18 14.90 0.28
N ASP A 59 -3.65 14.43 1.41
CA ASP A 59 -2.32 14.81 1.90
C ASP A 59 -1.27 13.77 1.45
N MET A 60 -1.36 12.55 2.01
CA MET A 60 -0.45 11.45 1.68
C MET A 60 -1.12 10.35 0.86
N VAL A 61 -0.39 9.83 -0.13
CA VAL A 61 -0.79 8.67 -0.94
C VAL A 61 -0.10 7.42 -0.41
N TRP A 62 -0.88 6.45 0.06
CA TRP A 62 -0.37 5.18 0.59
C TRP A 62 -0.72 4.01 -0.33
N ILE A 63 0.30 3.39 -0.90
CA ILE A 63 0.17 2.13 -1.62
C ILE A 63 0.21 0.99 -0.61
N VAL A 64 -0.94 0.36 -0.37
CA VAL A 64 -1.09 -0.74 0.62
C VAL A 64 -1.19 -2.12 -0.05
N GLY A 65 -0.61 -2.25 -1.24
CA GLY A 65 -0.50 -3.50 -1.99
C GLY A 65 -1.66 -3.79 -2.96
N GLY A 66 -1.73 -4.99 -3.54
CA GLY A 66 -0.81 -6.14 -3.37
C GLY A 66 0.43 -6.12 -4.26
N SER A 67 1.06 -7.29 -4.47
CA SER A 67 2.35 -7.45 -5.17
C SER A 67 2.44 -6.71 -6.51
N SER A 68 1.43 -6.84 -7.38
CA SER A 68 1.42 -6.15 -8.68
C SER A 68 1.40 -4.63 -8.54
N VAL A 69 0.69 -4.11 -7.53
CA VAL A 69 0.57 -2.66 -7.28
C VAL A 69 1.85 -2.12 -6.67
N TYR A 70 2.50 -2.87 -5.77
CA TYR A 70 3.84 -2.53 -5.27
C TYR A 70 4.86 -2.46 -6.41
N LYS A 71 4.86 -3.47 -7.30
CA LYS A 71 5.76 -3.48 -8.46
C LYS A 71 5.53 -2.28 -9.38
N GLU A 72 4.27 -1.92 -9.66
CA GLU A 72 3.92 -0.75 -10.47
C GLU A 72 4.37 0.55 -9.78
N ALA A 73 4.13 0.69 -8.47
CA ALA A 73 4.55 1.86 -7.70
C ALA A 73 6.07 2.02 -7.60
N MET A 74 6.82 0.94 -7.44
CA MET A 74 8.29 0.97 -7.36
C MET A 74 8.97 1.31 -8.70
N ASN A 75 8.23 1.23 -9.81
CA ASN A 75 8.69 1.66 -11.12
C ASN A 75 8.33 3.11 -11.44
N GLN A 76 7.56 3.78 -10.57
CA GLN A 76 7.20 5.19 -10.78
C GLN A 76 8.42 6.09 -10.55
N PRO A 77 8.62 7.13 -11.38
CA PRO A 77 9.61 8.14 -11.11
C PRO A 77 9.20 8.99 -9.90
N GLY A 78 10.18 9.66 -9.29
CA GLY A 78 9.96 10.58 -8.18
C GLY A 78 10.27 9.98 -6.82
N HIS A 79 9.76 10.62 -5.77
CA HIS A 79 10.11 10.27 -4.40
C HIS A 79 9.20 9.16 -3.86
N LEU A 80 9.79 8.02 -3.51
CA LEU A 80 9.08 6.89 -2.92
C LEU A 80 9.72 6.48 -1.58
N ARG A 81 8.88 6.19 -0.58
CA ARG A 81 9.31 5.58 0.68
C ARG A 81 8.66 4.21 0.82
N LEU A 82 9.47 3.23 1.22
CA LEU A 82 9.01 1.88 1.53
C LEU A 82 9.00 1.71 3.04
N PHE A 83 7.81 1.64 3.64
CA PHE A 83 7.65 1.25 5.04
C PHE A 83 7.47 -0.26 5.10
N VAL A 84 8.51 -0.98 5.54
CA VAL A 84 8.58 -2.44 5.41
C VAL A 84 8.69 -3.09 6.78
N THR A 85 7.58 -3.64 7.27
CA THR A 85 7.63 -4.51 8.44
C THR A 85 8.36 -5.81 8.09
N ARG A 86 9.56 -6.00 8.64
CA ARG A 86 10.35 -7.22 8.46
C ARG A 86 9.90 -8.27 9.47
N ILE A 87 9.09 -9.23 9.02
CA ILE A 87 8.76 -10.42 9.79
C ILE A 87 9.99 -11.33 9.85
N MET A 88 10.44 -11.69 11.05
CA MET A 88 11.70 -12.40 11.28
C MET A 88 11.52 -13.93 11.30
N GLN A 89 10.59 -14.42 10.48
CA GLN A 89 10.24 -15.84 10.32
C GLN A 89 9.79 -16.10 8.87
N GLU A 90 9.96 -17.34 8.42
CA GLU A 90 9.48 -17.78 7.10
C GLU A 90 8.06 -18.34 7.20
N PHE A 91 7.23 -18.01 6.23
CA PHE A 91 5.87 -18.53 6.07
C PHE A 91 5.67 -19.01 4.64
N GLU A 92 4.95 -20.12 4.46
CA GLU A 92 4.50 -20.54 3.14
C GLU A 92 3.70 -19.40 2.49
N SER A 93 4.10 -19.01 1.29
CA SER A 93 3.61 -17.80 0.63
C SER A 93 3.38 -18.09 -0.86
N ASP A 94 2.25 -17.60 -1.39
CA ASP A 94 1.90 -17.69 -2.82
C ASP A 94 2.18 -16.39 -3.60
N THR A 95 2.49 -15.31 -2.86
CA THR A 95 2.62 -13.95 -3.38
C THR A 95 3.76 -13.25 -2.66
N PHE A 96 4.68 -12.64 -3.41
CA PHE A 96 5.91 -12.05 -2.86
C PHE A 96 5.99 -10.55 -3.11
N PHE A 97 6.65 -9.84 -2.20
CA PHE A 97 7.02 -8.43 -2.40
C PHE A 97 8.17 -8.35 -3.41
N PRO A 98 8.20 -7.35 -4.32
CA PRO A 98 9.32 -7.15 -5.24
C PRO A 98 10.64 -6.91 -4.50
N GLU A 99 11.77 -7.25 -5.14
CA GLU A 99 13.08 -6.98 -4.57
C GLU A 99 13.33 -5.47 -4.41
N ILE A 100 13.98 -5.09 -3.31
CA ILE A 100 14.34 -3.69 -3.02
C ILE A 100 15.78 -3.48 -3.51
N ASP A 101 15.92 -2.78 -4.64
CA ASP A 101 17.19 -2.40 -5.24
C ASP A 101 17.94 -1.39 -4.34
N LEU A 102 18.98 -1.85 -3.65
CA LEU A 102 19.74 -1.02 -2.68
C LEU A 102 20.64 0.03 -3.33
N GLU A 103 20.81 0.01 -4.66
CA GLU A 103 21.45 1.11 -5.38
C GLU A 103 20.48 2.30 -5.56
N LYS A 104 19.17 2.02 -5.55
CA LYS A 104 18.09 3.03 -5.66
C LYS A 104 17.51 3.42 -4.32
N TYR A 105 17.43 2.48 -3.38
CA TYR A 105 16.81 2.69 -2.08
C TYR A 105 17.85 2.67 -0.97
N LYS A 106 17.78 3.66 -0.08
CA LYS A 106 18.58 3.72 1.14
C LYS A 106 17.73 3.34 2.34
N LEU A 107 18.19 2.38 3.14
CA LEU A 107 17.64 2.12 4.47
C LEU A 107 17.97 3.31 5.38
N LEU A 108 16.94 3.97 5.90
CA LEU A 108 17.12 5.02 6.91
C LEU A 108 17.47 4.38 8.25
N PRO A 109 18.37 4.97 9.06
CA PRO A 109 18.71 4.45 10.38
C PRO A 109 17.51 4.49 11.34
N GLU A 110 16.69 5.53 11.22
CA GLU A 110 15.44 5.75 11.97
C GLU A 110 14.49 6.63 11.15
N TYR A 111 13.22 6.66 11.53
CA TYR A 111 12.22 7.56 10.97
C TYR A 111 11.35 8.14 12.10
N PRO A 112 11.06 9.46 12.12
CA PRO A 112 10.28 10.06 13.19
C PRO A 112 8.93 9.35 13.40
N GLY A 113 8.67 8.94 14.64
CA GLY A 113 7.44 8.22 15.03
C GLY A 113 7.44 6.72 14.71
N VAL A 114 8.55 6.15 14.26
CA VAL A 114 8.70 4.69 14.02
C VAL A 114 9.71 4.12 15.02
N LEU A 115 9.31 3.07 15.74
CA LEU A 115 10.16 2.36 16.70
C LEU A 115 11.23 1.54 15.99
N SER A 116 12.45 1.54 16.52
CA SER A 116 13.58 0.78 15.96
C SER A 116 13.80 -0.57 16.66
N GLU A 117 13.18 -0.78 17.83
CA GLU A 117 13.30 -2.02 18.59
C GLU A 117 12.55 -3.18 17.91
N ILE A 118 13.02 -4.40 18.17
CA ILE A 118 12.28 -5.61 17.80
C ILE A 118 10.99 -5.67 18.59
N GLN A 119 9.89 -5.90 17.88
CA GLN A 119 8.57 -6.15 18.42
C GLN A 119 8.28 -7.65 18.39
N GLU A 120 7.39 -8.13 19.25
CA GLU A 120 6.96 -9.52 19.26
C GLU A 120 5.48 -9.63 19.59
N GLU A 121 4.73 -10.32 18.73
CA GLU A 121 3.32 -10.64 18.97
C GLU A 121 3.07 -12.12 18.67
N LYS A 122 2.40 -12.83 19.58
CA LYS A 122 2.07 -14.26 19.43
C LYS A 122 3.30 -15.14 19.10
N GLY A 123 4.48 -14.79 19.64
CA GLY A 123 5.74 -15.51 19.38
C GLY A 123 6.38 -15.21 18.03
N ILE A 124 5.87 -14.23 17.28
CA ILE A 124 6.40 -13.81 15.97
C ILE A 124 7.11 -12.48 16.15
N LYS A 125 8.43 -12.49 15.93
CA LYS A 125 9.27 -11.28 15.99
C LYS A 125 9.19 -10.51 14.67
N TYR A 126 9.12 -9.19 14.77
CA TYR A 126 9.18 -8.30 13.63
C TYR A 126 9.83 -6.96 14.00
N LYS A 127 10.25 -6.20 12.98
CA LYS A 127 10.70 -4.81 13.15
C LYS A 127 10.20 -3.95 12.00
N PHE A 128 10.16 -2.64 12.21
CA PHE A 128 9.81 -1.67 11.17
C PHE A 128 11.03 -1.22 10.37
#